data_AF-A0A920G4S3-F1
#
_entry.id   AF-A0A920G4S3-F1
#
_cell.length_a   1.000
_cell.length_b   1.000
_cell.length_c   1.000
_cell.angle_alpha   90.00
_cell.angle_beta   90.00
_cell.angle_gamma   90.00
#
_symmetry.space_group_name_H-M   'P 1'
#
loop_
_entity.id
_entity.type
_entity.pdbx_description
1 polymer ?
#
loop_
_entity_poly.entity_id
_entity_poly.type
_entity_poly.pdbx_seq_one_letter_code
_entity_poly.pdbx_strand_id
1 'polypeptide(L)'
;MLRGPQSSLYGKNASAGVILVNTAKPEFETSGQIEIGAGNYNQRSLRGYLTGPLSESVAASLGGSMLERDGYIDNVALGTELNDRDRWALRGELMFEISESTELRVAVDFDELDEKCCGTANVFDGPAGLP
;
A
#
# COMPACT_ATOMS: atom_id res chain seq x y z
N MET A 1 9.85 -9.51 -8.17
CA MET A 1 11.10 -8.75 -7.90
C MET A 1 12.19 -9.22 -8.84
N LEU A 2 12.91 -8.29 -9.45
CA LEU A 2 14.08 -8.60 -10.27
C LEU A 2 15.33 -8.40 -9.41
N ARG A 3 16.09 -9.48 -9.20
CA ARG A 3 17.34 -9.44 -8.44
C ARG A 3 18.51 -9.17 -9.38
N GLY A 4 19.39 -8.24 -9.00
CA GLY A 4 20.55 -7.82 -9.79
C GLY A 4 20.29 -6.64 -10.74
N PRO A 5 21.33 -6.10 -11.39
CA PRO A 5 21.23 -4.85 -12.16
C PRO A 5 20.30 -4.97 -13.37
N GLN A 6 19.24 -4.16 -13.42
CA GLN A 6 18.27 -4.12 -14.53
C GLN A 6 18.45 -2.88 -15.42
N SER A 7 19.69 -2.58 -15.79
CA SER A 7 20.08 -1.31 -16.43
C SER A 7 19.48 -1.09 -17.83
N SER A 8 19.16 -2.17 -18.56
CA SER A 8 18.56 -2.10 -19.91
C SER A 8 17.09 -1.67 -19.92
N LEU A 9 16.34 -1.96 -18.86
CA LEU A 9 14.90 -1.65 -18.76
C LEU A 9 14.59 -0.52 -17.78
N TYR A 10 15.42 -0.32 -16.74
CA TYR A 10 15.14 0.62 -15.64
C TYR A 10 16.29 1.62 -15.38
N GLY A 11 17.28 1.67 -16.27
CA GLY A 11 18.37 2.65 -16.24
C GLY A 11 19.45 2.41 -15.18
N LYS A 12 20.46 3.27 -15.18
CA LYS A 12 21.76 3.07 -14.51
C LYS A 12 21.73 3.08 -12.96
N ASN A 13 20.58 3.36 -12.34
CA ASN A 13 20.47 3.53 -10.89
C ASN A 13 19.80 2.33 -10.16
N ALA A 14 19.43 1.27 -10.88
CA ALA A 14 18.86 0.06 -10.29
C ALA A 14 19.92 -1.02 -9.98
N SER A 15 20.99 -0.66 -9.26
CA SER A 15 22.13 -1.56 -8.97
C SER A 15 21.77 -2.70 -8.01
N ALA A 16 20.87 -2.46 -7.06
CA ALA A 16 20.39 -3.45 -6.09
C ALA A 16 19.19 -4.29 -6.61
N GLY A 17 18.51 -3.85 -7.67
CA GLY A 17 17.32 -4.49 -8.24
C GLY A 17 16.12 -3.54 -8.34
N VAL A 18 14.99 -4.05 -8.84
CA VAL A 18 13.75 -3.29 -9.07
C VAL A 18 12.55 -4.01 -8.46
N ILE A 19 11.72 -3.23 -7.78
CA ILE A 19 10.38 -3.64 -7.36
C ILE A 19 9.42 -3.12 -8.43
N LEU A 20 8.87 -4.05 -9.22
CA LEU A 20 7.80 -3.76 -10.17
C LEU A 20 6.47 -4.02 -9.47
N VAL A 21 5.65 -2.98 -9.33
CA VAL A 21 4.28 -3.08 -8.85
C VAL A 21 3.38 -2.98 -10.08
N ASN A 22 2.58 -4.01 -10.33
CA ASN A 22 1.61 -4.03 -11.43
C ASN A 22 0.20 -4.10 -10.84
N THR A 23 -0.62 -3.10 -11.11
CA THR A 23 -2.00 -3.03 -10.66
C THR A 23 -2.93 -3.77 -11.62
N ALA A 24 -4.01 -4.35 -11.10
CA ALA A 24 -5.07 -4.89 -11.95
C ALA A 24 -5.68 -3.78 -12.82
N LYS A 25 -6.02 -4.09 -14.07
CA LYS A 25 -6.76 -3.20 -14.96
C LYS A 25 -8.26 -3.34 -14.71
N PRO A 26 -9.07 -2.32 -15.05
CA PRO A 26 -10.51 -2.45 -15.18
C PRO A 26 -10.87 -3.60 -16.12
N GLU A 27 -11.87 -4.37 -15.72
CA GLU A 27 -12.44 -5.49 -16.44
C GLU A 27 -13.86 -5.14 -16.91
N PHE A 28 -14.25 -5.68 -18.08
CA PHE A 28 -15.61 -5.56 -18.61
C PHE A 28 -16.59 -6.56 -17.99
N GLU A 29 -16.14 -7.34 -17.02
CA GLU A 29 -16.98 -8.16 -16.15
C GLU A 29 -16.96 -7.55 -14.75
N THR A 30 -18.14 -7.45 -14.14
CA THR A 30 -18.23 -6.90 -12.78
C THR A 30 -17.63 -7.88 -11.79
N SER A 31 -16.59 -7.46 -11.08
CA SER A 31 -15.87 -8.24 -10.10
C SER A 31 -15.44 -7.36 -8.93
N GLY A 32 -15.31 -7.93 -7.74
CA GLY A 32 -14.88 -7.18 -6.58
C GLY A 32 -14.54 -8.06 -5.41
N GLN A 33 -13.78 -7.49 -4.47
CA GLN A 33 -13.38 -8.15 -3.25
C GLN A 33 -13.41 -7.14 -2.10
N ILE A 34 -13.78 -7.63 -0.93
CA ILE A 34 -13.67 -6.89 0.33
C ILE A 34 -12.98 -7.78 1.36
N GLU A 35 -12.08 -7.18 2.12
CA GLU A 35 -11.35 -7.82 3.21
C GLU A 35 -11.40 -6.92 4.43
N ILE A 36 -11.82 -7.49 5.56
CA ILE A 36 -11.87 -6.82 6.85
C ILE A 36 -10.92 -7.59 7.78
N GLY A 37 -10.11 -6.87 8.54
CA GLY A 37 -9.14 -7.45 9.46
C GLY A 37 -9.20 -6.80 10.83
N ALA A 38 -8.98 -7.61 11.85
CA ALA A 38 -8.76 -7.18 13.23
C ALA A 38 -7.52 -7.89 13.79
N GLY A 39 -6.81 -7.28 14.73
CA GLY A 39 -5.59 -7.85 15.30
C GLY A 39 -5.16 -7.22 16.62
N ASN A 40 -3.94 -7.54 17.06
CA ASN A 40 -3.35 -7.02 18.30
C ASN A 40 -3.14 -5.50 18.23
N TYR A 41 -3.04 -4.85 19.39
CA TYR A 41 -2.87 -3.39 19.52
C TYR A 41 -4.02 -2.62 18.85
N ASN A 42 -5.26 -3.09 19.09
CA ASN A 42 -6.49 -2.58 18.49
C ASN A 42 -6.47 -2.45 16.96
N GLN A 43 -5.65 -3.26 16.27
CA GLN A 43 -5.52 -3.18 14.81
C GLN A 43 -6.88 -3.38 14.14
N ARG A 44 -7.21 -2.49 13.21
CA ARG A 44 -8.37 -2.59 12.31
C ARG A 44 -7.91 -2.30 10.89
N SER A 45 -8.37 -3.10 9.94
CA SER A 45 -8.10 -2.87 8.53
C SER A 45 -9.30 -3.15 7.66
N LEU A 46 -9.45 -2.35 6.62
CA LEU A 46 -10.40 -2.60 5.53
C LEU A 46 -9.65 -2.46 4.21
N ARG A 47 -9.83 -3.41 3.32
CA ARG A 47 -9.35 -3.37 1.94
C ARG A 47 -10.51 -3.73 1.03
N GLY A 48 -10.60 -3.04 -0.10
CA GLY A 48 -11.65 -3.30 -1.06
C GLY A 48 -11.22 -2.95 -2.47
N TYR A 49 -11.82 -3.65 -3.43
CA TYR A 49 -11.70 -3.36 -4.84
C TYR A 49 -13.00 -3.72 -5.54
N LEU A 50 -13.37 -2.90 -6.51
CA LEU A 50 -14.49 -3.13 -7.41
C LEU A 50 -14.06 -2.74 -8.82
N THR A 51 -14.44 -3.55 -9.80
CA THR A 51 -14.29 -3.26 -11.22
C THR A 51 -15.55 -3.64 -11.98
N GLY A 52 -15.75 -3.02 -13.13
CA GLY A 52 -16.76 -3.44 -14.08
C GLY A 52 -16.90 -2.50 -15.27
N PRO A 53 -17.78 -2.85 -16.21
CA PRO A 53 -18.08 -2.02 -17.37
C PRO A 53 -18.93 -0.81 -16.97
N LEU A 54 -18.55 0.38 -17.47
CA LEU A 54 -19.42 1.56 -17.50
C LEU A 54 -20.20 1.63 -18.82
N SER A 55 -19.64 1.08 -19.90
CA SER A 55 -20.27 0.90 -21.21
C SER A 55 -19.63 -0.29 -21.94
N GLU A 56 -20.00 -0.53 -23.19
CA GLU A 56 -19.39 -1.56 -24.04
C GLU A 56 -17.90 -1.32 -24.34
N SER A 57 -17.43 -0.07 -24.23
CA SER A 57 -16.05 0.32 -24.54
C SER A 57 -15.34 1.06 -23.41
N VAL A 58 -16.00 1.23 -22.26
CA VAL A 58 -15.41 1.87 -21.08
C VAL A 58 -15.58 0.97 -19.86
N ALA A 59 -14.48 0.68 -19.19
CA ALA A 59 -14.46 -0.01 -17.91
C ALA A 59 -13.86 0.88 -16.82
N ALA A 60 -14.29 0.68 -15.58
CA ALA A 60 -13.79 1.42 -14.43
C ALA A 60 -13.43 0.48 -13.29
N SER A 61 -12.46 0.91 -12.49
CA SER A 61 -12.17 0.26 -11.22
C SER A 61 -11.90 1.26 -10.10
N LEU A 62 -12.27 0.87 -8.90
CA LEU A 62 -12.07 1.63 -7.67
C LEU A 62 -11.57 0.69 -6.59
N GLY A 63 -10.39 0.99 -6.05
CA GLY A 63 -9.78 0.26 -4.95
C GLY A 63 -9.46 1.19 -3.80
N GLY A 64 -9.48 0.66 -2.59
CA GLY A 64 -9.10 1.41 -1.41
C GLY A 64 -8.65 0.53 -0.26
N SER A 65 -7.88 1.11 0.65
CA SER A 65 -7.45 0.46 1.88
C SER A 65 -7.33 1.45 3.02
N MET A 66 -7.64 1.00 4.23
CA MET A 66 -7.29 1.67 5.48
C MET A 66 -6.69 0.67 6.46
N LEU A 67 -5.72 1.11 7.26
CA LEU A 67 -5.14 0.35 8.35
C LEU A 67 -4.85 1.30 9.50
N GLU A 68 -5.48 1.02 10.64
CA GLU A 68 -5.23 1.70 11.90
C GLU A 68 -4.73 0.67 12.93
N ARG A 69 -3.72 1.03 13.71
CA ARG A 69 -3.17 0.22 14.81
C ARG A 69 -2.40 1.09 15.79
N ASP A 70 -2.63 0.85 17.08
CA ASP A 70 -1.90 1.51 18.15
C ASP A 70 -0.41 1.18 18.12
N GLY A 71 0.39 2.09 18.68
CA GLY A 71 1.81 1.84 18.90
C GLY A 71 2.02 0.76 19.95
N TYR A 72 3.20 0.15 19.93
CA TYR A 72 3.56 -0.89 20.91
C TYR A 72 4.79 -0.52 21.74
N ILE A 73 5.32 0.68 21.53
CA ILE A 73 6.44 1.24 22.31
C ILE A 73 5.95 2.50 23.01
N ASP A 74 5.93 2.46 24.34
CA ASP A 74 5.64 3.63 25.16
C ASP A 74 6.86 4.54 25.27
N ASN A 75 6.74 5.78 24.80
CA ASN A 75 7.73 6.82 25.05
C ASN A 75 7.45 7.48 26.40
N VAL A 76 8.16 7.02 27.45
CA VAL A 76 8.04 7.55 28.82
C VAL A 76 8.43 9.03 28.97
N ALA A 77 9.19 9.59 28.03
CA ALA A 77 9.62 10.99 28.08
C ALA A 77 8.60 11.96 27.46
N LEU A 78 7.85 11.51 26.44
CA LEU A 78 6.87 12.34 25.71
C LEU A 78 5.41 11.94 25.98
N GLY A 79 5.17 10.81 26.65
CA GLY A 79 3.83 10.30 26.93
C GLY A 79 3.08 9.83 25.68
N THR A 80 3.80 9.42 24.63
CA THR A 80 3.23 9.00 23.34
C THR A 80 3.61 7.56 23.01
N GLU A 81 2.77 6.87 22.24
CA GLU A 81 3.10 5.56 21.67
C GLU A 81 3.86 5.71 20.34
N LEU A 82 4.81 4.81 20.06
CA LEU A 82 5.59 4.74 18.83
C LEU A 82 5.34 3.41 18.09
N ASN A 83 5.61 3.41 16.79
CA ASN A 83 5.36 2.31 15.85
C ASN A 83 3.87 1.96 15.72
N ASP A 84 3.01 2.96 15.83
CA ASP A 84 1.63 2.91 15.35
C ASP A 84 1.58 2.75 13.83
N ARG A 85 0.38 2.49 13.31
CA ARG A 85 0.09 2.57 11.89
C ARG A 85 -1.22 3.28 11.70
N ASP A 86 -1.21 4.42 11.01
CA ASP A 86 -2.39 5.05 10.46
C ASP A 86 -2.09 5.42 9.00
N ARG A 87 -2.83 4.78 8.11
CA ARG A 87 -2.68 4.98 6.67
C ARG A 87 -3.94 4.60 5.92
N TRP A 88 -4.17 5.35 4.85
CA TRP A 88 -5.21 5.03 3.89
C TRP A 88 -4.73 5.29 2.46
N ALA A 89 -5.37 4.61 1.52
CA ALA A 89 -5.14 4.79 0.11
C ALA A 89 -6.44 4.58 -0.67
N LEU A 90 -6.60 5.33 -1.75
CA LEU A 90 -7.68 5.24 -2.70
C LEU A 90 -7.11 5.34 -4.11
N ARG A 91 -7.54 4.45 -4.99
CA ARG A 91 -7.15 4.43 -6.40
C ARG A 91 -8.38 4.30 -7.27
N GLY A 92 -8.55 5.22 -8.21
CA GLY A 92 -9.57 5.17 -9.24
C GLY A 92 -8.94 5.02 -10.61
N GLU A 93 -9.58 4.25 -11.49
CA GLU A 93 -9.07 4.02 -12.83
C GLU A 93 -10.18 3.89 -13.86
N LEU A 94 -9.91 4.44 -15.04
CA LEU A 94 -10.76 4.34 -16.23
C LEU A 94 -9.95 3.73 -17.37
N MET A 95 -10.59 2.83 -18.10
CA MET A 95 -10.06 2.21 -19.31
C MET A 95 -11.03 2.45 -20.46
N PHE A 96 -10.49 2.93 -21.58
CA PHE A 96 -11.22 3.18 -22.81
C PHE A 96 -10.65 2.28 -23.91
N GLU A 97 -11.50 1.43 -24.48
CA GLU A 97 -11.19 0.69 -25.70
C GLU A 97 -11.58 1.56 -26.90
N ILE A 98 -10.57 2.18 -27.54
CA ILE A 98 -10.77 3.05 -28.69
C ILE A 98 -10.96 2.20 -29.96
N SER A 99 -10.27 1.07 -30.04
CA SER A 99 -10.37 0.06 -31.10
C SER A 99 -9.86 -1.29 -30.59
N GLU A 100 -9.94 -2.35 -31.40
CA GLU A 100 -9.45 -3.70 -31.05
C GLU A 100 -7.95 -3.76 -30.69
N SER A 101 -7.18 -2.72 -31.02
CA SER A 101 -5.73 -2.66 -30.77
C SER A 101 -5.28 -1.41 -30.00
N THR A 102 -6.21 -0.54 -29.59
CA THR A 102 -5.89 0.73 -28.94
C THR A 102 -6.68 0.88 -27.65
N GLU A 103 -5.96 0.88 -26.53
CA GLU A 103 -6.49 1.18 -25.20
C GLU A 103 -5.91 2.50 -24.67
N LEU A 104 -6.74 3.28 -23.97
CA LEU A 104 -6.31 4.42 -23.16
C LEU A 104 -6.70 4.14 -21.71
N ARG A 105 -5.73 4.30 -20.81
CA ARG A 105 -5.90 4.07 -19.37
C ARG A 105 -5.54 5.33 -18.60
N VAL A 106 -6.46 5.76 -17.73
CA VAL A 106 -6.27 6.92 -16.86
C VAL A 106 -6.43 6.47 -15.42
N ALA A 107 -5.38 6.66 -14.62
CA ALA A 107 -5.36 6.27 -13.21
C ALA A 107 -5.07 7.47 -12.32
N VAL A 108 -5.72 7.51 -11.16
CA VAL A 108 -5.51 8.52 -10.12
C VAL A 108 -5.42 7.83 -8.77
N ASP A 109 -4.42 8.21 -7.99
CA ASP A 109 -4.11 7.67 -6.67
C ASP A 109 -4.09 8.80 -5.64
N PHE A 110 -4.64 8.52 -4.47
CA PHE A 110 -4.57 9.35 -3.28
C PHE A 110 -4.22 8.47 -2.10
N ASP A 111 -3.18 8.82 -1.35
CA ASP A 111 -2.76 8.09 -0.17
C ASP A 111 -2.19 9.04 0.89
N GLU A 112 -2.32 8.62 2.14
CA GLU A 112 -1.75 9.30 3.29
C GLU A 112 -1.21 8.26 4.27
N LEU A 113 -0.07 8.61 4.88
CA LEU A 113 0.60 7.84 5.92
C LEU A 113 0.94 8.80 7.06
N ASP A 114 0.24 8.64 8.18
CA ASP A 114 0.52 9.34 9.43
C ASP A 114 0.95 8.29 10.47
N GLU A 115 2.23 7.95 10.49
CA GLU A 115 2.76 6.92 11.39
C GLU A 115 3.91 7.52 12.21
N LYS A 116 3.87 7.39 13.54
CA LYS A 116 4.96 7.74 14.45
C LYS A 116 5.97 6.61 14.51
N CYS A 117 6.73 6.49 13.43
CA CYS A 117 7.87 5.57 13.31
C CYS A 117 9.20 6.33 13.54
N CYS A 118 10.33 5.71 13.90
CA CYS A 118 10.50 4.34 14.33
C CYS A 118 11.30 4.34 15.63
N GLY A 119 10.68 3.88 16.72
CA GLY A 119 11.37 3.72 18.00
C GLY A 119 12.39 2.59 17.91
N THR A 120 13.68 2.90 17.93
CA THR A 120 14.73 1.89 18.11
C THR A 120 15.00 1.74 19.61
N ALA A 121 14.69 0.59 20.19
CA ALA A 121 15.20 0.28 21.53
C ALA A 121 16.71 0.04 21.43
N ASN A 122 17.51 0.97 21.93
CA ASN A 122 18.92 0.69 22.19
C ASN A 122 18.96 -0.27 23.37
N VAL A 123 19.29 -1.54 23.14
CA VAL A 123 19.65 -2.46 24.21
C VAL A 123 20.99 -1.98 24.75
N PHE A 124 20.96 -1.24 25.85
CA PHE A 124 22.16 -0.98 26.65
C PHE A 124 22.45 -2.23 27.48
N ASP A 125 23.32 -3.10 26.96
CA ASP A 125 23.94 -4.17 27.76
C ASP A 125 25.05 -3.54 28.62
N GLY A 126 24.63 -2.88 29.71
CA GLY A 126 25.53 -2.33 30.71
C GLY A 126 25.61 -3.25 31.94
N PRO A 127 26.69 -3.24 32.72
CA PRO A 127 26.88 -4.10 33.91
C PRO A 127 25.87 -3.84 35.06
N ALA A 128 24.88 -2.97 34.84
CA ALA A 128 23.83 -2.60 35.77
C ALA A 128 22.41 -2.96 35.26
N GLY A 129 22.29 -3.88 34.31
CA GLY A 129 21.02 -4.58 34.07
C GLY A 129 20.68 -5.42 35.32
N LEU A 130 19.72 -4.96 36.12
CA LEU A 130 19.28 -5.64 37.33
C LEU A 130 18.59 -7.00 37.00
N PRO A 131 18.65 -7.99 37.92
CA PRO A 131 18.38 -9.41 37.69
C PRO A 131 16.95 -9.77 37.26
#